data_AF-A0A4V3XJ20-F1
#
_entry.id   AF-A0A4V3XJ20-F1
#
_cell.length_a   1.000
_cell.length_b   1.000
_cell.length_c   1.000
_cell.angle_alpha   90.00
_cell.angle_beta   90.00
_cell.angle_gamma   90.00
#
_symmetry.space_group_name_H-M   'P 1'
#
loop_
_entity.id
_entity.type
_entity.pdbx_description
1 polymer ?
#
loop_
_entity_poly.entity_id
_entity_poly.type
_entity_poly.pdbx_seq_one_letter_code
_entity_poly.pdbx_strand_id
1 'polypeptide(L)'
;MARTPVPGSQTPFTPEYEYYLKPEDAYQENQTEVDDKFLLRTEQLELRRLEIYLACTRFRDLIERQGSTLADDLDCNELHTVEGPWNFKLNERSDDAAFWKSWMKDEGSSSKLRCDESVHLTGHSFGGATVPPPTLAGMEFDPLPVTHAISLDPWLEPLPSPGPTPWQVEKSIDASPRPVPKLLLLNSEGFTLWEDHFTRLKELTDVWKQPHSSSEPTTKDEPPVRLLSLIRARHTSFSDAGILFPWGKGARDSQIFLNVINELSSSFLESGDDFERTLAGLHVRDEEIKQKKDIGKNNGTKWDKMFVGEAGDVIVHV
;
A
#
# COMPACT_ATOMS: atom_id res chain seq x y z
N MET A 1 -9.70 -11.98 27.85
CA MET A 1 -11.00 -11.32 27.63
C MET A 1 -11.22 -11.27 26.14
N ALA A 2 -12.22 -11.98 25.62
CA ALA A 2 -12.56 -11.95 24.21
C ALA A 2 -13.05 -10.53 23.87
N ARG A 3 -12.30 -9.81 23.04
CA ARG A 3 -12.80 -8.55 22.46
C ARG A 3 -13.88 -8.96 21.46
N THR A 4 -15.12 -8.55 21.71
CA THR A 4 -16.18 -8.59 20.70
C THR A 4 -15.68 -7.80 19.47
N PRO A 5 -15.62 -8.41 18.27
CA PRO A 5 -15.19 -7.71 17.06
C PRO A 5 -16.14 -6.55 16.68
N VAL A 6 -17.36 -6.60 17.20
CA VAL A 6 -18.34 -5.51 17.18
C VAL A 6 -18.66 -5.16 18.63
N PRO A 7 -18.06 -4.13 19.24
CA PRO A 7 -18.44 -3.76 20.59
C PRO A 7 -19.97 -3.46 20.70
N GLY A 8 -20.64 -4.11 21.65
CA GLY A 8 -22.10 -4.02 21.84
C GLY A 8 -22.94 -5.19 21.32
N SER A 9 -22.38 -6.12 20.55
CA SER A 9 -23.07 -7.40 20.25
C SER A 9 -23.06 -8.30 21.51
N GLN A 10 -24.21 -8.50 22.15
CA GLN A 10 -24.37 -9.53 23.19
C GLN A 10 -24.46 -10.95 22.60
N THR A 11 -24.76 -11.06 21.31
CA THR A 11 -24.61 -12.30 20.57
C THR A 11 -23.13 -12.58 20.37
N PRO A 12 -22.64 -13.76 20.78
CA PRO A 12 -21.35 -14.25 20.31
C PRO A 12 -21.44 -14.29 18.80
N PHE A 13 -20.78 -13.36 18.12
CA PHE A 13 -20.39 -13.60 16.75
C PHE A 13 -19.37 -14.72 16.87
N THR A 14 -19.80 -15.96 16.63
CA THR A 14 -18.95 -17.07 16.18
C THR A 14 -19.02 -17.06 14.67
N PRO A 15 -18.30 -16.14 14.04
CA PRO A 15 -18.15 -16.22 12.62
C PRO A 15 -17.54 -17.58 12.26
N GLU A 16 -18.18 -18.27 11.33
CA GLU A 16 -17.58 -19.40 10.64
C GLU A 16 -16.51 -18.85 9.70
N TYR A 17 -15.38 -18.41 10.27
CA TYR A 17 -14.19 -18.16 9.47
C TYR A 17 -13.32 -19.40 9.50
N GLU A 18 -12.89 -19.86 8.34
CA GLU A 18 -11.71 -20.71 8.25
C GLU A 18 -10.47 -19.84 8.47
N TYR A 19 -9.77 -20.10 9.56
CA TYR A 19 -8.49 -19.47 9.84
C TYR A 19 -7.42 -20.11 8.96
N TYR A 20 -7.21 -19.57 7.75
CA TYR A 20 -6.06 -19.90 6.92
C TYR A 20 -4.79 -19.25 7.51
N LEU A 21 -4.33 -19.78 8.65
CA LEU A 21 -3.15 -19.27 9.33
C LEU A 21 -1.87 -19.79 8.69
N LYS A 22 -1.92 -20.97 8.06
CA LYS A 22 -0.77 -21.58 7.42
C LYS A 22 -0.99 -21.72 5.91
N PRO A 23 0.06 -21.52 5.09
CA PRO A 23 -0.02 -21.77 3.65
C PRO A 23 -0.54 -23.17 3.31
N GLU A 24 -0.21 -24.15 4.15
CA GLU A 24 -0.64 -25.54 3.99
C GLU A 24 -2.14 -25.78 4.24
N ASP A 25 -2.88 -24.77 4.69
CA ASP A 25 -4.33 -24.87 4.93
C ASP A 25 -5.15 -24.48 3.68
N ALA A 26 -4.51 -23.91 2.64
CA ALA A 26 -5.15 -23.54 1.37
C ALA A 26 -5.10 -24.72 0.40
N TYR A 27 -6.26 -25.27 0.02
CA TYR A 27 -6.38 -26.36 -0.95
C TYR A 27 -7.34 -25.96 -2.07
N GLN A 28 -6.95 -26.19 -3.33
CA GLN A 28 -7.87 -26.10 -4.47
C GLN A 28 -8.35 -27.50 -4.85
N GLU A 29 -9.67 -27.69 -4.96
CA GLU A 29 -10.32 -29.00 -5.25
C GLU A 29 -9.82 -29.70 -6.53
N ASN A 30 -9.13 -28.99 -7.42
CA ASN A 30 -8.67 -29.49 -8.72
C ASN A 30 -7.16 -29.33 -8.99
N GLN A 31 -6.32 -29.08 -7.96
CA GLN A 31 -4.88 -28.95 -8.19
C GLN A 31 -4.18 -30.31 -8.40
N THR A 32 -3.73 -30.54 -9.63
CA THR A 32 -2.69 -31.52 -9.95
C THR A 32 -1.31 -30.97 -9.56
N GLU A 33 -0.77 -31.42 -8.43
CA GLU A 33 0.66 -31.48 -8.05
C GLU A 33 1.58 -30.24 -8.26
N VAL A 34 1.07 -29.01 -8.38
CA VAL A 34 1.94 -27.82 -8.28
C VAL A 34 1.83 -27.26 -6.87
N ASP A 35 2.84 -27.55 -6.05
CA ASP A 35 3.08 -26.97 -4.73
C ASP A 35 3.40 -25.47 -4.88
N ASP A 36 2.38 -24.66 -5.18
CA ASP A 36 2.50 -23.21 -5.13
C ASP A 36 2.45 -22.76 -3.67
N LYS A 37 3.62 -22.75 -3.03
CA LYS A 37 3.82 -22.27 -1.66
C LYS A 37 3.31 -20.85 -1.39
N PHE A 38 2.97 -20.09 -2.44
CA PHE A 38 2.42 -18.74 -2.33
C PHE A 38 0.92 -18.66 -2.62
N LEU A 39 0.22 -19.77 -2.90
CA LEU A 39 -1.21 -19.77 -3.23
C LEU A 39 -2.05 -18.96 -2.23
N LEU A 40 -1.91 -19.26 -0.93
CA LEU A 40 -2.60 -18.51 0.13
C LEU A 40 -2.24 -17.01 0.10
N ARG A 41 -1.00 -16.67 -0.21
CA ARG A 41 -0.56 -15.26 -0.27
C ARG A 41 -1.12 -14.57 -1.51
N THR A 42 -1.26 -15.27 -2.62
CA THR A 42 -1.92 -14.76 -3.82
C THR A 42 -3.40 -14.48 -3.53
N GLU A 43 -4.12 -15.43 -2.92
CA GLU A 43 -5.53 -15.25 -2.53
C GLU A 43 -5.71 -14.11 -1.51
N GLN A 44 -4.85 -14.04 -0.50
CA GLN A 44 -4.86 -12.92 0.46
C GLN A 44 -4.65 -11.59 -0.24
N LEU A 45 -3.80 -11.53 -1.27
CA LEU A 45 -3.52 -10.31 -1.99
C LEU A 45 -4.74 -9.87 -2.82
N GLU A 46 -5.43 -10.82 -3.45
CA GLU A 46 -6.71 -10.57 -4.14
C GLU A 46 -7.79 -10.07 -3.18
N LEU A 47 -7.94 -10.70 -2.02
CA LEU A 47 -8.88 -10.24 -0.97
C LEU A 47 -8.56 -8.82 -0.52
N ARG A 48 -7.29 -8.49 -0.25
CA ARG A 48 -6.88 -7.12 0.13
C ARG A 48 -7.18 -6.10 -0.96
N ARG A 49 -7.03 -6.46 -2.23
CA ARG A 49 -7.39 -5.57 -3.34
C ARG A 49 -8.90 -5.35 -3.42
N LEU A 50 -9.69 -6.42 -3.26
CA LEU A 50 -11.14 -6.33 -3.19
C LEU A 50 -11.58 -5.43 -2.03
N GLU A 51 -10.96 -5.56 -0.85
CA GLU A 51 -11.22 -4.68 0.29
C GLU A 51 -11.00 -3.20 -0.06
N ILE A 52 -9.93 -2.86 -0.81
CA ILE A 52 -9.67 -1.47 -1.26
C ILE A 52 -10.78 -0.99 -2.20
N TYR A 53 -11.17 -1.79 -3.19
CA TYR A 53 -12.25 -1.43 -4.12
C TYR A 53 -13.59 -1.25 -3.42
N LEU A 54 -13.94 -2.16 -2.52
CA LEU A 54 -15.18 -2.09 -1.73
C LEU A 54 -15.14 -0.87 -0.81
N ALA A 55 -14.05 -0.64 -0.08
CA ALA A 55 -13.91 0.51 0.80
C ALA A 55 -14.06 1.83 0.03
N CYS A 56 -13.38 1.98 -1.11
CA CYS A 56 -13.51 3.18 -1.96
C CYS A 56 -14.93 3.37 -2.49
N THR A 57 -15.55 2.31 -3.00
CA THR A 57 -16.92 2.35 -3.54
C THR A 57 -17.93 2.73 -2.45
N ARG A 58 -17.89 2.04 -1.30
CA ARG A 58 -18.81 2.31 -0.19
C ARG A 58 -18.59 3.69 0.43
N PHE A 59 -17.33 4.13 0.51
CA PHE A 59 -17.02 5.48 0.96
C PHE A 59 -17.55 6.54 -0.01
N ARG A 60 -17.41 6.33 -1.32
CA ARG A 60 -18.02 7.21 -2.34
C ARG A 60 -19.53 7.29 -2.19
N ASP A 61 -20.20 6.13 -2.11
CA ASP A 61 -21.65 6.04 -1.90
C ASP A 61 -22.08 6.81 -0.65
N LEU A 62 -21.30 6.70 0.44
CA LEU A 62 -21.55 7.43 1.68
C LEU A 62 -21.46 8.95 1.47
N ILE A 63 -20.38 9.46 0.89
CA ILE A 63 -20.18 10.90 0.77
C ILE A 63 -21.12 11.55 -0.24
N GLU A 64 -21.71 10.78 -1.16
CA GLU A 64 -22.68 11.27 -2.14
C GLU A 64 -24.11 11.34 -1.63
N ARG A 65 -24.41 10.66 -0.52
CA ARG A 65 -25.73 10.72 0.14
C ARG A 65 -26.01 12.12 0.70
N GLN A 66 -27.29 12.44 0.79
CA GLN A 66 -27.77 13.65 1.46
C GLN A 66 -27.86 13.43 2.97
N GLY A 67 -27.39 14.39 3.76
CA GLY A 67 -27.41 14.29 5.24
C GLY A 67 -28.82 14.24 5.85
N SER A 68 -29.87 14.62 5.10
CA SER A 68 -31.28 14.50 5.48
C SER A 68 -31.77 13.04 5.55
N THR A 69 -31.08 12.11 4.87
CA THR A 69 -31.47 10.69 4.76
C THR A 69 -31.13 9.85 6.01
N LEU A 70 -30.45 10.41 7.02
CA LEU A 70 -30.05 9.66 8.23
C LEU A 70 -31.16 9.30 9.20
N ALA A 71 -32.38 9.80 9.01
CA ALA A 71 -33.40 9.70 10.05
C ALA A 71 -33.83 8.26 10.34
N ASP A 72 -33.87 7.37 9.35
CA ASP A 72 -34.45 6.01 9.56
C ASP A 72 -33.72 4.85 8.85
N ASP A 73 -32.94 5.08 7.78
CA ASP A 73 -32.46 3.99 6.87
C ASP A 73 -30.94 3.99 6.61
N LEU A 74 -30.13 4.64 7.45
CA LEU A 74 -28.68 4.62 7.23
C LEU A 74 -28.06 3.27 7.62
N ASP A 75 -28.18 2.29 6.73
CA ASP A 75 -27.36 1.08 6.75
C ASP A 75 -25.96 1.43 6.25
N CYS A 76 -25.10 1.82 7.19
CA CYS A 76 -23.65 1.93 6.99
C CYS A 76 -22.94 0.68 7.53
N ASN A 77 -23.62 -0.46 7.67
CA ASN A 77 -23.04 -1.68 8.25
C ASN A 77 -21.81 -2.18 7.47
N GLU A 78 -21.63 -1.72 6.24
CA GLU A 78 -20.49 -2.07 5.38
C GLU A 78 -19.23 -1.22 5.64
N LEU A 79 -19.34 -0.11 6.38
CA LEU A 79 -18.22 0.76 6.74
C LEU A 79 -18.02 0.78 8.25
N HIS A 80 -16.84 0.37 8.69
CA HIS A 80 -16.47 0.39 10.10
C HIS A 80 -15.31 1.35 10.34
N THR A 81 -15.35 2.02 11.48
CA THR A 81 -14.23 2.82 11.97
C THR A 81 -13.38 1.99 12.93
N VAL A 82 -12.06 2.20 12.92
CA VAL A 82 -11.16 1.62 13.92
C VAL A 82 -11.15 2.56 15.11
N GLU A 83 -11.65 2.08 16.26
CA GLU A 83 -11.78 2.87 17.50
C GLU A 83 -12.59 4.17 17.37
N GLY A 84 -13.39 4.28 16.30
CA GLY A 84 -14.14 5.49 15.99
C GLY A 84 -15.65 5.38 16.25
N PRO A 85 -16.42 6.33 15.70
CA PRO A 85 -17.87 6.37 15.83
C PRO A 85 -18.58 5.16 15.26
N TRP A 86 -19.67 4.80 15.92
CA TRP A 86 -20.49 3.64 15.60
C TRP A 86 -21.34 3.87 14.37
N ASN A 87 -21.60 2.83 13.58
CA ASN A 87 -22.37 2.90 12.34
C ASN A 87 -23.79 2.30 12.43
N PHE A 88 -24.19 1.76 13.59
CA PHE A 88 -25.51 1.17 13.81
C PHE A 88 -26.33 1.96 14.83
N LYS A 89 -27.67 1.86 14.74
CA LYS A 89 -28.61 2.54 15.65
C LYS A 89 -28.31 4.04 15.80
N LEU A 90 -27.99 4.71 14.69
CA LEU A 90 -27.61 6.12 14.68
C LEU A 90 -28.70 7.05 15.23
N ASN A 91 -29.96 6.64 15.15
CA ASN A 91 -31.11 7.32 15.78
C ASN A 91 -31.01 7.37 17.32
N GLU A 92 -30.38 6.38 17.95
CA GLU A 92 -30.13 6.31 19.39
C GLU A 92 -28.79 6.98 19.77
N ARG A 93 -27.97 7.38 18.80
CA ARG A 93 -26.56 7.77 18.96
C ARG A 93 -26.24 9.07 18.23
N SER A 94 -26.71 10.19 18.77
CA SER A 94 -26.64 11.51 18.11
C SER A 94 -25.24 11.94 17.70
N ASP A 95 -24.23 11.67 18.53
CA ASP A 95 -22.85 12.08 18.28
C ASP A 95 -22.23 11.27 17.13
N ASP A 96 -22.48 9.96 17.13
CA ASP A 96 -22.07 9.08 16.05
C ASP A 96 -22.79 9.46 14.74
N ALA A 97 -24.09 9.75 14.81
CA ALA A 97 -24.86 10.24 13.67
C ALA A 97 -24.34 11.57 13.12
N ALA A 98 -23.92 12.49 14.01
CA ALA A 98 -23.32 13.76 13.62
C ALA A 98 -21.97 13.56 12.92
N PHE A 99 -21.15 12.62 13.40
CA PHE A 99 -19.91 12.24 12.73
C PHE A 99 -20.16 11.73 11.31
N TRP A 100 -21.03 10.74 11.12
CA TRP A 100 -21.30 10.20 9.78
C TRP A 100 -21.94 11.24 8.85
N LYS A 101 -22.83 12.10 9.37
CA LYS A 101 -23.38 13.27 8.66
C LYS A 101 -22.32 14.25 8.19
N SER A 102 -21.23 14.39 8.93
CA SER A 102 -20.17 15.36 8.60
C SER A 102 -19.46 15.04 7.29
N TRP A 103 -19.54 13.79 6.83
CA TRP A 103 -18.94 13.31 5.58
C TRP A 103 -19.88 13.40 4.37
N MET A 104 -21.19 13.50 4.60
CA MET A 104 -22.23 13.51 3.57
C MET A 104 -22.46 14.90 2.95
N LYS A 105 -23.09 14.93 1.77
CA LYS A 105 -23.49 16.19 1.12
C LYS A 105 -24.56 16.90 1.94
N ASP A 106 -24.43 18.21 2.00
CA ASP A 106 -25.57 19.06 2.35
C ASP A 106 -26.51 19.17 1.13
N GLU A 107 -27.79 19.43 1.40
CA GLU A 107 -28.78 19.59 0.34
C GLU A 107 -28.38 20.75 -0.60
N GLY A 108 -28.26 20.44 -1.90
CA GLY A 108 -27.84 21.43 -2.91
C GLY A 108 -26.35 21.81 -2.90
N SER A 109 -25.51 21.12 -2.11
CA SER A 109 -24.06 21.38 -2.04
C SER A 109 -23.23 20.31 -2.75
N SER A 110 -21.97 20.64 -3.04
CA SER A 110 -20.96 19.66 -3.48
C SER A 110 -20.56 18.72 -2.34
N SER A 111 -19.87 17.62 -2.67
CA SER A 111 -19.26 16.73 -1.66
C SER A 111 -18.37 17.52 -0.71
N LYS A 112 -18.49 17.26 0.60
CA LYS A 112 -17.62 17.84 1.63
C LYS A 112 -16.23 17.22 1.61
N LEU A 113 -16.17 15.94 1.21
CA LEU A 113 -14.94 15.17 1.07
C LEU A 113 -14.68 14.91 -0.41
N ARG A 114 -13.40 14.92 -0.79
CA ARG A 114 -12.95 14.58 -2.13
C ARG A 114 -12.45 13.14 -2.11
N CYS A 115 -13.01 12.30 -2.96
CA CYS A 115 -12.59 10.89 -3.12
C CYS A 115 -12.59 10.45 -4.59
N ASP A 116 -12.73 11.40 -5.51
CA ASP A 116 -12.84 11.26 -6.96
C ASP A 116 -11.62 11.83 -7.70
N GLU A 117 -10.84 12.67 -7.03
CA GLU A 117 -9.55 13.21 -7.47
C GLU A 117 -8.48 13.08 -6.38
N SER A 118 -7.22 13.02 -6.80
CA SER A 118 -6.03 13.05 -5.92
C SER A 118 -6.06 12.02 -4.80
N VAL A 119 -6.55 10.80 -5.09
CA VAL A 119 -6.48 9.69 -4.14
C VAL A 119 -5.09 9.09 -4.18
N HIS A 120 -4.52 8.85 -3.00
CA HIS A 120 -3.20 8.26 -2.85
C HIS A 120 -3.31 6.90 -2.20
N LEU A 121 -2.54 5.93 -2.71
CA LEU A 121 -2.49 4.59 -2.14
C LEU A 121 -1.09 4.34 -1.59
N THR A 122 -1.01 3.85 -0.35
CA THR A 122 0.26 3.49 0.27
C THR A 122 0.16 2.14 0.95
N GLY A 123 1.28 1.41 0.98
CA GLY A 123 1.35 0.13 1.65
C GLY A 123 2.78 -0.28 1.94
N HIS A 124 2.95 -1.01 3.03
CA HIS A 124 4.24 -1.57 3.45
C HIS A 124 4.23 -3.10 3.31
N SER A 125 5.36 -3.70 2.94
CA SER A 125 5.52 -5.15 2.89
C SER A 125 4.51 -5.79 1.93
N PHE A 126 3.71 -6.73 2.43
CA PHE A 126 2.60 -7.32 1.70
C PHE A 126 1.57 -6.26 1.25
N GLY A 127 1.32 -5.22 2.05
CA GLY A 127 0.54 -4.06 1.63
C GLY A 127 1.23 -3.24 0.53
N GLY A 128 2.56 -3.23 0.47
CA GLY A 128 3.30 -2.62 -0.65
C GLY A 128 3.02 -3.33 -1.98
N ALA A 129 2.75 -4.64 -1.94
CA ALA A 129 2.34 -5.44 -3.10
C ALA A 129 0.85 -5.31 -3.45
N THR A 130 0.02 -4.77 -2.54
CA THR A 130 -1.38 -4.43 -2.86
C THR A 130 -1.51 -3.11 -3.60
N VAL A 131 -0.51 -2.23 -3.51
CA VAL A 131 -0.54 -0.88 -4.11
C VAL A 131 -0.61 -0.90 -5.64
N PRO A 132 0.19 -1.71 -6.37
CA PRO A 132 0.04 -1.86 -7.81
C PRO A 132 -1.35 -2.45 -8.11
N PRO A 133 -2.27 -1.71 -8.78
CA PRO A 133 -3.64 -2.18 -8.96
C PRO A 133 -3.67 -3.26 -10.04
N PRO A 134 -4.06 -4.50 -9.74
CA PRO A 134 -4.45 -5.43 -10.79
C PRO A 134 -5.97 -5.42 -10.95
N THR A 135 -6.36 -5.87 -12.13
CA THR A 135 -7.69 -6.43 -12.38
C THR A 135 -7.97 -7.55 -11.39
N LEU A 136 -9.10 -7.46 -10.68
CA LEU A 136 -9.67 -8.60 -9.99
C LEU A 136 -10.30 -9.50 -11.07
N ALA A 137 -9.72 -10.67 -11.29
CA ALA A 137 -10.17 -11.57 -12.34
C ALA A 137 -11.66 -11.90 -12.16
N GLY A 138 -12.46 -11.61 -13.20
CA GLY A 138 -13.90 -11.90 -13.19
C GLY A 138 -14.78 -10.87 -12.47
N MET A 139 -14.21 -9.78 -11.94
CA MET A 139 -14.98 -8.68 -11.36
C MET A 139 -14.75 -7.39 -12.16
N GLU A 140 -15.84 -6.69 -12.47
CA GLU A 140 -15.79 -5.40 -13.16
C GLU A 140 -15.92 -4.28 -12.11
N PHE A 141 -14.80 -3.66 -11.78
CA PHE A 141 -14.75 -2.45 -10.96
C PHE A 141 -14.34 -1.25 -11.82
N ASP A 142 -14.93 -0.10 -11.52
CA ASP A 142 -14.42 1.16 -12.06
C ASP A 142 -12.99 1.41 -11.58
N PRO A 143 -12.09 1.93 -12.44
CA PRO A 143 -10.76 2.32 -12.01
C PRO A 143 -10.81 3.29 -10.82
N LEU A 144 -10.00 3.00 -9.80
CA LEU A 144 -9.86 3.90 -8.66
C LEU A 144 -9.20 5.21 -9.12
N PRO A 145 -9.59 6.37 -8.54
CA PRO A 145 -9.05 7.69 -8.88
C PRO A 145 -7.65 7.93 -8.30
N VAL A 146 -6.79 6.90 -8.31
CA VAL A 146 -5.44 6.96 -7.73
C VAL A 146 -4.53 7.79 -8.63
N THR A 147 -3.88 8.81 -8.08
CA THR A 147 -2.90 9.65 -8.79
C THR A 147 -1.46 9.31 -8.39
N HIS A 148 -1.26 8.89 -7.14
CA HIS A 148 0.05 8.52 -6.59
C HIS A 148 -0.05 7.22 -5.78
N ALA A 149 1.00 6.42 -5.91
CA ALA A 149 1.17 5.15 -5.24
C ALA A 149 2.53 5.15 -4.52
N ILE A 150 2.55 4.79 -3.23
CA ILE A 150 3.79 4.67 -2.45
C ILE A 150 3.90 3.26 -1.89
N SER A 151 4.89 2.52 -2.36
CA SER A 151 5.14 1.15 -1.95
C SER A 151 6.42 1.07 -1.13
N LEU A 152 6.26 0.72 0.15
CA LEU A 152 7.31 0.69 1.15
C LEU A 152 7.80 -0.76 1.35
N ASP A 153 9.02 -1.03 0.92
CA ASP A 153 9.71 -2.32 1.01
C ASP A 153 8.79 -3.50 0.62
N PRO A 154 8.20 -3.47 -0.60
CA PRO A 154 7.13 -4.37 -0.98
C PRO A 154 7.58 -5.83 -1.02
N TRP A 155 6.70 -6.73 -0.62
CA TRP A 155 6.94 -8.18 -0.75
C TRP A 155 6.30 -8.71 -2.04
N LEU A 156 7.08 -8.79 -3.12
CA LEU A 156 6.60 -9.05 -4.50
C LEU A 156 6.39 -10.53 -4.83
N GLU A 157 6.85 -11.44 -3.97
CA GLU A 157 6.81 -12.89 -4.16
C GLU A 157 5.44 -13.40 -4.62
N PRO A 158 4.32 -12.93 -4.02
CA PRO A 158 2.96 -13.35 -4.40
C PRO A 158 2.41 -12.71 -5.69
N LEU A 159 3.15 -11.78 -6.32
CA LEU A 159 2.73 -11.17 -7.59
C LEU A 159 3.07 -12.08 -8.78
N PRO A 160 2.37 -11.95 -9.92
CA PRO A 160 2.84 -12.53 -11.18
C PRO A 160 4.16 -11.87 -11.62
N SER A 161 4.96 -12.57 -12.43
CA SER A 161 6.16 -12.01 -13.10
C SER A 161 6.05 -12.23 -14.61
N PRO A 162 6.33 -11.21 -15.46
CA PRO A 162 6.50 -9.81 -15.08
C PRO A 162 5.16 -9.17 -14.67
N GLY A 163 5.18 -8.20 -13.76
CA GLY A 163 3.99 -7.41 -13.43
C GLY A 163 3.76 -7.16 -11.93
N PRO A 164 2.58 -6.63 -11.56
CA PRO A 164 1.43 -6.34 -12.43
C PRO A 164 1.66 -5.12 -13.33
N THR A 165 0.91 -5.00 -14.42
CA THR A 165 0.86 -3.76 -15.22
C THR A 165 -0.08 -2.75 -14.55
N PRO A 166 0.21 -1.43 -14.57
CA PRO A 166 -0.69 -0.43 -13.99
C PRO A 166 -2.06 -0.38 -14.67
N TRP A 167 -2.13 -0.89 -15.90
CA TRP A 167 -3.35 -1.04 -16.67
C TRP A 167 -3.48 -2.47 -17.16
N GLN A 168 -4.50 -3.16 -16.67
CA GLN A 168 -5.16 -4.22 -17.44
C GLN A 168 -6.59 -3.72 -17.73
N VAL A 169 -6.70 -2.64 -18.50
CA VAL A 169 -7.98 -2.15 -19.05
C VAL A 169 -8.38 -3.05 -20.21
N GLU A 170 -8.61 -4.34 -19.95
CA GLU A 170 -9.19 -5.22 -20.97
C GLU A 170 -10.71 -5.37 -20.80
N LYS A 171 -11.33 -4.75 -19.78
CA LYS A 171 -12.78 -4.93 -19.55
C LYS A 171 -13.64 -3.70 -19.18
N SER A 172 -13.11 -2.52 -18.84
CA SER A 172 -13.99 -1.36 -18.65
C SER A 172 -14.22 -0.65 -20.00
N ILE A 173 -15.11 -1.22 -20.82
CA ILE A 173 -15.41 -0.76 -22.19
C ILE A 173 -15.92 0.70 -22.23
N ASP A 174 -16.34 1.27 -21.09
CA ASP A 174 -16.94 2.61 -21.00
C ASP A 174 -16.19 3.61 -20.08
N ALA A 175 -15.05 3.24 -19.47
CA ALA A 175 -14.33 4.17 -18.60
C ALA A 175 -13.42 5.09 -19.43
N SER A 176 -13.56 6.41 -19.25
CA SER A 176 -12.62 7.39 -19.82
C SER A 176 -11.18 7.02 -19.42
N PRO A 177 -10.20 7.07 -20.34
CA PRO A 177 -8.82 6.75 -20.03
C PRO A 177 -8.32 7.65 -18.89
N ARG A 178 -7.91 7.03 -17.78
CA ARG A 178 -7.28 7.73 -16.65
C ARG A 178 -5.75 7.69 -16.80
N PRO A 179 -5.02 8.69 -16.31
CA PRO A 179 -3.55 8.69 -16.31
C PRO A 179 -3.01 7.66 -15.32
N VAL A 180 -1.88 7.05 -15.67
CA VAL A 180 -1.19 6.05 -14.83
C VAL A 180 -0.84 6.69 -13.50
N PRO A 181 -1.11 6.04 -12.34
CA PRO A 181 -0.63 6.55 -11.07
C PRO A 181 0.90 6.61 -11.06
N LYS A 182 1.47 7.72 -10.61
CA LYS A 182 2.92 7.80 -10.34
C LYS A 182 3.25 6.85 -9.20
N LEU A 183 4.39 6.16 -9.29
CA LEU A 183 4.80 5.15 -8.31
C LEU A 183 6.13 5.52 -7.63
N LEU A 184 6.13 5.61 -6.30
CA LEU A 184 7.35 5.67 -5.49
C LEU A 184 7.59 4.33 -4.80
N LEU A 185 8.72 3.70 -5.09
CA LEU A 185 9.18 2.48 -4.44
C LEU A 185 10.35 2.83 -3.51
N LEU A 186 10.16 2.63 -2.21
CA LEU A 186 11.22 2.80 -1.21
C LEU A 186 11.61 1.43 -0.65
N ASN A 187 12.82 0.97 -0.91
CA ASN A 187 13.26 -0.38 -0.54
C ASN A 187 14.27 -0.36 0.61
N SER A 188 14.27 -1.43 1.42
CA SER A 188 15.29 -1.66 2.45
C SER A 188 16.58 -2.17 1.83
N GLU A 189 17.72 -1.91 2.49
CA GLU A 189 19.02 -2.47 2.09
C GLU A 189 18.97 -4.00 1.92
N GLY A 190 18.28 -4.69 2.83
CA GLY A 190 18.15 -6.15 2.80
C GLY A 190 17.41 -6.68 1.57
N PHE A 191 16.30 -6.04 1.19
CA PHE A 191 15.54 -6.44 0.00
C PHE A 191 16.24 -6.04 -1.29
N THR A 192 16.98 -4.92 -1.31
CA THR A 192 17.77 -4.51 -2.47
C THR A 192 18.93 -5.47 -2.72
N LEU A 193 19.58 -5.96 -1.66
CA LEU A 193 20.68 -6.93 -1.77
C LEU A 193 20.19 -8.37 -2.04
N TRP A 194 18.89 -8.64 -1.95
CA TRP A 194 18.31 -9.90 -2.37
C TRP A 194 18.09 -9.89 -3.89
N GLU A 195 19.08 -10.41 -4.63
CA GLU A 195 19.17 -10.33 -6.09
C GLU A 195 17.89 -10.76 -6.83
N ASP A 196 17.28 -11.90 -6.48
CA ASP A 196 16.05 -12.38 -7.11
C ASP A 196 14.88 -11.40 -6.88
N HIS A 197 14.69 -10.96 -5.64
CA HIS A 197 13.64 -10.03 -5.26
C HIS A 197 13.83 -8.66 -5.93
N PHE A 198 15.05 -8.11 -5.87
CA PHE A 198 15.36 -6.82 -6.47
C PHE A 198 15.26 -6.84 -8.00
N THR A 199 15.54 -7.98 -8.64
CA THR A 199 15.30 -8.18 -10.07
C THR A 199 13.81 -8.03 -10.39
N ARG A 200 12.93 -8.64 -9.61
CA ARG A 200 11.47 -8.49 -9.77
C ARG A 200 11.01 -7.04 -9.55
N LEU A 201 11.61 -6.33 -8.59
CA LEU A 201 11.31 -4.93 -8.35
C LEU A 201 11.70 -4.05 -9.55
N LYS A 202 12.84 -4.32 -10.20
CA LYS A 202 13.22 -3.64 -11.45
C LYS A 202 12.29 -3.98 -12.60
N GLU A 203 11.89 -5.24 -12.75
CA GLU A 203 10.90 -5.64 -13.76
C GLU A 203 9.58 -4.86 -13.61
N LEU A 204 9.11 -4.67 -12.36
CA LEU A 204 7.94 -3.83 -12.07
C LEU A 204 8.16 -2.37 -12.51
N THR A 205 9.33 -1.79 -12.23
CA THR A 205 9.63 -0.42 -12.68
C THR A 205 9.67 -0.31 -14.19
N ASP A 206 10.19 -1.32 -14.89
CA ASP A 206 10.28 -1.32 -16.35
C ASP A 206 8.89 -1.39 -16.99
N VAL A 207 7.97 -2.17 -16.39
CA VAL A 207 6.57 -2.20 -16.79
C VAL A 207 5.89 -0.83 -16.60
N TRP A 208 6.14 -0.16 -15.47
CA TRP A 208 5.55 1.15 -15.16
C TRP A 208 6.08 2.31 -16.02
N LYS A 209 7.29 2.17 -16.59
CA LYS A 209 7.90 3.17 -17.50
C LYS A 209 7.32 3.12 -18.91
N GLN A 210 6.68 2.02 -19.29
CA GLN A 210 6.21 1.86 -20.67
C GLN A 210 5.16 2.91 -21.01
N PRO A 211 5.16 3.46 -22.24
CA PRO A 211 4.16 4.42 -22.65
C PRO A 211 2.78 3.76 -22.65
N HIS A 212 1.91 4.17 -21.74
CA HIS A 212 0.54 3.71 -21.68
C HIS A 212 -0.31 4.53 -22.65
N SER A 213 -1.05 3.84 -23.52
CA SER A 213 -1.78 4.41 -24.65
C SER A 213 -2.94 5.31 -24.18
N SER A 214 -2.67 6.57 -23.84
CA SER A 214 -3.64 7.71 -23.81
C SER A 214 -3.18 8.90 -22.97
N SER A 215 -2.15 8.79 -22.15
CA SER A 215 -1.66 9.94 -21.39
C SER A 215 -0.84 10.87 -22.28
N GLU A 216 -1.39 12.05 -22.59
CA GLU A 216 -0.58 13.18 -23.06
C GLU A 216 0.60 13.39 -22.09
N PRO A 217 1.78 13.78 -22.60
CA PRO A 217 2.95 14.05 -21.76
C PRO A 217 2.64 15.21 -20.83
N THR A 218 2.20 14.88 -19.61
CA THR A 218 1.99 15.84 -18.54
C THR A 218 3.36 16.28 -18.06
N THR A 219 3.80 17.47 -18.49
CA THR A 219 5.03 18.18 -18.10
C THR A 219 6.33 17.38 -18.28
N LYS A 220 7.28 17.96 -19.01
CA LYS A 220 8.44 17.27 -19.61
C LYS A 220 9.41 16.51 -18.68
N ASP A 221 9.29 16.53 -17.35
CA ASP A 221 10.45 16.26 -16.49
C ASP A 221 10.25 15.28 -15.32
N GLU A 222 9.05 14.73 -15.06
CA GLU A 222 8.88 13.78 -13.93
C GLU A 222 8.69 12.31 -14.36
N PRO A 223 9.50 11.36 -13.86
CA PRO A 223 9.36 9.95 -14.20
C PRO A 223 8.07 9.34 -13.60
N PRO A 224 7.39 8.43 -14.31
CA PRO A 224 6.16 7.78 -13.84
C PRO A 224 6.42 6.82 -12.66
N VAL A 225 7.67 6.43 -12.44
CA VAL A 225 8.10 5.57 -11.35
C VAL A 225 9.46 5.99 -10.85
N ARG A 226 9.67 5.90 -9.53
CA ARG A 226 10.93 6.15 -8.85
C ARG A 226 11.26 4.97 -7.95
N LEU A 227 12.52 4.54 -7.95
CA LEU A 227 12.99 3.43 -7.12
C LEU A 227 14.20 3.85 -6.31
N LEU A 228 14.01 3.90 -4.99
CA LEU A 228 15.04 4.29 -4.03
C LEU A 228 15.35 3.15 -3.07
N SER A 229 16.57 3.10 -2.56
CA SER A 229 16.95 2.22 -1.44
C SER A 229 17.51 3.02 -0.27
N LEU A 230 17.09 2.65 0.94
CA LEU A 230 17.57 3.27 2.18
C LEU A 230 18.68 2.42 2.79
N ILE A 231 19.88 2.97 2.87
CA ILE A 231 21.06 2.30 3.43
C ILE A 231 20.83 2.01 4.93
N ARG A 232 21.21 0.82 5.38
CA ARG A 232 20.92 0.24 6.71
C ARG A 232 19.45 0.02 7.06
N ALA A 233 18.51 0.45 6.24
CA ALA A 233 17.10 0.19 6.52
C ALA A 233 16.85 -1.31 6.54
N ARG A 234 16.03 -1.74 7.50
CA ARG A 234 15.48 -3.08 7.59
C ARG A 234 14.03 -3.04 7.15
N HIS A 235 13.46 -4.21 6.93
CA HIS A 235 12.04 -4.33 6.64
C HIS A 235 11.14 -3.63 7.68
N THR A 236 11.51 -3.71 8.95
CA THR A 236 10.80 -3.04 10.06
C THR A 236 11.08 -1.55 10.19
N SER A 237 12.01 -0.97 9.41
CA SER A 237 12.32 0.46 9.45
C SER A 237 11.20 1.33 8.86
N PHE A 238 10.29 0.71 8.10
CA PHE A 238 9.15 1.35 7.44
C PHE A 238 7.87 1.33 8.29
N SER A 239 7.98 1.00 9.59
CA SER A 239 6.85 0.97 10.51
C SER A 239 7.22 1.56 11.87
N ASP A 240 6.21 1.84 12.68
CA ASP A 240 6.39 2.36 14.04
C ASP A 240 7.03 1.36 15.00
N ALA A 241 7.28 0.12 14.58
CA ALA A 241 7.84 -0.94 15.43
C ALA A 241 9.12 -0.50 16.15
N GLY A 242 9.97 0.27 15.48
CA GLY A 242 11.21 0.78 16.04
C GLY A 242 11.05 1.86 17.11
N ILE A 243 9.96 2.63 17.06
CA ILE A 243 9.62 3.65 18.07
C ILE A 243 8.81 3.02 19.22
N LEU A 244 7.85 2.15 18.89
CA LEU A 244 6.98 1.48 19.87
C LEU A 244 7.72 0.47 20.74
N PHE A 245 8.75 -0.17 20.18
CA PHE A 245 9.59 -1.15 20.88
C PHE A 245 11.05 -0.68 20.91
N PRO A 246 11.40 0.31 21.75
CA PRO A 246 12.70 0.98 21.72
C PRO A 246 13.84 0.15 22.35
N TRP A 247 13.78 -1.18 22.25
CA TRP A 247 14.79 -2.08 22.76
C TRP A 247 15.67 -2.62 21.63
N GLY A 248 16.99 -2.56 21.81
CA GLY A 248 17.97 -3.09 20.87
C GLY A 248 18.47 -2.08 19.84
N LYS A 249 19.27 -2.56 18.88
CA LYS A 249 20.00 -1.71 17.93
C LYS A 249 19.11 -1.00 16.90
N GLY A 250 17.89 -1.50 16.65
CA GLY A 250 16.98 -0.92 15.65
C GLY A 250 16.36 0.41 16.08
N ALA A 251 16.16 0.64 17.38
CA ALA A 251 15.45 1.80 17.90
C ALA A 251 16.15 3.14 17.61
N ARG A 252 17.49 3.15 17.54
CA ARG A 252 18.27 4.39 17.35
C ARG A 252 18.07 5.01 15.97
N ASP A 253 18.06 4.16 14.94
CA ASP A 253 18.01 4.64 13.56
C ASP A 253 16.56 4.76 13.06
N SER A 254 15.57 4.29 13.84
CA SER A 254 14.16 4.28 13.44
C SER A 254 13.62 5.67 13.17
N GLN A 255 13.99 6.65 13.98
CA GLN A 255 13.57 8.04 13.75
C GLN A 255 14.19 8.62 12.48
N ILE A 256 15.44 8.25 12.16
CA ILE A 256 16.12 8.68 10.93
C ILE A 256 15.34 8.15 9.72
N PHE A 257 15.03 6.86 9.69
CA PHE A 257 14.29 6.25 8.58
C PHE A 257 12.89 6.84 8.44
N LEU A 258 12.15 7.00 9.54
CA LEU A 258 10.79 7.55 9.47
C LEU A 258 10.80 9.01 8.99
N ASN A 259 11.79 9.81 9.36
CA ASN A 259 11.94 11.17 8.83
C ASN A 259 12.22 11.15 7.32
N VAL A 260 13.20 10.35 6.87
CA VAL A 260 13.52 10.24 5.43
C VAL A 260 12.34 9.72 4.61
N ILE A 261 11.65 8.68 5.08
CA ILE A 261 10.45 8.14 4.45
C ILE A 261 9.35 9.20 4.39
N ASN A 262 9.12 9.94 5.48
CA ASN A 262 8.11 10.98 5.53
C ASN A 262 8.44 12.14 4.58
N GLU A 263 9.69 12.60 4.53
CA GLU A 263 10.14 13.67 3.63
C GLU A 263 9.99 13.26 2.16
N LEU A 264 10.47 12.08 1.79
CA LEU A 264 10.33 11.53 0.43
C LEU A 264 8.87 11.29 0.06
N SER A 265 8.06 10.74 0.97
CA SER A 265 6.65 10.47 0.71
C SER A 265 5.85 11.74 0.57
N SER A 266 6.03 12.71 1.47
CA SER A 266 5.28 13.97 1.44
C SER A 266 5.62 14.79 0.20
N SER A 267 6.91 14.94 -0.11
CA SER A 267 7.35 15.69 -1.30
C SER A 267 6.95 15.01 -2.62
N PHE A 268 6.80 13.68 -2.63
CA PHE A 268 6.28 12.93 -3.79
C PHE A 268 4.79 13.16 -4.03
N LEU A 269 4.01 13.38 -2.96
CA LEU A 269 2.58 13.65 -3.07
C LEU A 269 2.28 15.12 -3.39
N GLU A 270 3.24 16.00 -3.17
CA GLU A 270 3.17 17.42 -3.53
C GLU A 270 3.49 17.62 -5.02
N SER A 271 2.87 18.61 -5.64
CA SER A 271 3.07 18.90 -7.07
C SER A 271 4.29 19.78 -7.29
N GLY A 272 5.12 19.43 -8.28
CA GLY A 272 6.24 20.29 -8.75
C GLY A 272 7.61 19.70 -8.42
N ASP A 273 8.61 20.57 -8.25
CA ASP A 273 10.01 20.18 -8.09
C ASP A 273 10.37 19.81 -6.63
N ASP A 274 9.39 19.69 -5.73
CA ASP A 274 9.60 19.49 -4.29
C ASP A 274 10.27 18.16 -3.98
N PHE A 275 10.00 17.11 -4.77
CA PHE A 275 10.67 15.82 -4.63
C PHE A 275 12.17 15.91 -4.93
N GLU A 276 12.56 16.53 -6.04
CA GLU A 276 13.97 16.68 -6.42
C GLU A 276 14.72 17.57 -5.44
N ARG A 277 14.07 18.64 -4.95
CA ARG A 277 14.64 19.49 -3.90
C ARG A 277 14.85 18.72 -2.60
N THR A 278 13.89 17.88 -2.22
CA THR A 278 14.00 17.02 -1.03
C THR A 278 15.14 16.04 -1.21
N LEU A 279 15.22 15.35 -2.35
CA LEU A 279 16.28 14.41 -2.67
C LEU A 279 17.66 15.07 -2.66
N ALA A 280 17.80 16.29 -3.18
CA ALA A 280 19.04 17.06 -3.15
C ALA A 280 19.46 17.50 -1.73
N GLY A 281 18.52 17.58 -0.80
CA GLY A 281 18.78 17.85 0.62
C GLY A 281 19.21 16.60 1.41
N LEU A 282 18.94 15.41 0.89
CA LEU A 282 19.32 14.13 1.49
C LEU A 282 20.73 13.71 1.07
N HIS A 283 21.33 12.80 1.83
CA HIS A 283 22.64 12.24 1.51
C HIS A 283 22.48 11.10 0.48
N VAL A 284 22.44 11.48 -0.80
CA VAL A 284 22.38 10.55 -1.94
C VAL A 284 23.77 10.00 -2.25
N ARG A 285 23.88 8.69 -2.48
CA ARG A 285 25.15 8.01 -2.79
C ARG A 285 25.01 7.04 -3.95
N ASP A 286 26.13 6.80 -4.63
CA ASP A 286 26.27 5.71 -5.59
C ASP A 286 26.18 4.35 -4.90
N GLU A 287 25.70 3.35 -5.64
CA GLU A 287 25.63 1.98 -5.16
C GLU A 287 27.04 1.37 -5.02
N GLU A 288 27.51 1.26 -3.77
CA GLU A 288 28.78 0.60 -3.44
C GLU A 288 28.54 -0.50 -2.40
N ILE A 289 28.87 -1.75 -2.74
CA ILE A 289 28.67 -2.91 -1.87
C ILE A 289 30.01 -3.34 -1.27
N LYS A 290 30.03 -3.55 0.05
CA LYS A 290 31.16 -4.19 0.75
C LYS A 290 30.74 -5.49 1.43
N GLN A 291 31.72 -6.36 1.61
CA GLN A 291 31.56 -7.54 2.46
C GLN A 291 31.63 -7.11 3.93
N LYS A 292 30.66 -7.56 4.71
CA LYS A 292 30.62 -7.45 6.16
C LYS A 292 31.73 -8.32 6.70
N LYS A 293 32.77 -7.70 7.25
CA LYS A 293 33.83 -8.42 7.96
C LYS A 293 33.24 -8.96 9.26
N ASP A 294 32.66 -10.16 9.22
CA ASP A 294 32.39 -10.89 10.43
C ASP A 294 33.73 -11.37 11.00
N ILE A 295 34.10 -10.79 12.14
CA ILE A 295 35.30 -11.16 12.89
C ILE A 295 35.09 -12.59 13.40
N GLY A 296 35.56 -13.58 12.63
CA GLY A 296 35.79 -14.95 13.12
C GLY A 296 35.09 -16.12 12.42
N LYS A 297 34.34 -15.93 11.31
CA LYS A 297 33.76 -17.06 10.56
C LYS A 297 34.21 -17.04 9.10
N ASN A 298 35.01 -18.03 8.71
CA ASN A 298 35.64 -18.14 7.39
C ASN A 298 34.70 -18.48 6.22
N ASN A 299 33.40 -18.60 6.45
CA ASN A 299 32.43 -18.88 5.40
C ASN A 299 31.43 -17.73 5.36
N GLY A 300 31.77 -16.68 4.61
CA GLY A 300 30.84 -15.60 4.32
C GLY A 300 29.61 -16.17 3.61
N THR A 301 28.44 -15.94 4.16
CA THR A 301 27.17 -16.29 3.54
C THR A 301 26.74 -15.17 2.60
N LYS A 302 25.79 -15.44 1.69
CA LYS A 302 25.17 -14.42 0.82
C LYS A 302 24.59 -13.21 1.59
N TRP A 303 24.35 -13.35 2.89
CA TRP A 303 23.83 -12.33 3.79
C TRP A 303 24.89 -11.39 4.37
N ASP A 304 26.15 -11.56 3.97
CA ASP A 304 27.27 -10.74 4.43
C ASP A 304 27.57 -9.56 3.49
N LYS A 305 26.68 -9.24 2.55
CA LYS A 305 26.77 -8.00 1.76
C LYS A 305 26.10 -6.85 2.52
N MET A 306 26.63 -5.64 2.37
CA MET A 306 26.02 -4.42 2.89
C MET A 306 26.44 -3.22 2.02
N PHE A 307 25.58 -2.21 1.87
CA PHE A 307 25.99 -0.99 1.19
C PHE A 307 27.02 -0.23 2.04
N VAL A 308 27.92 0.50 1.40
CA VAL A 308 28.76 1.51 2.03
C VAL A 308 27.87 2.73 2.30
N GLY A 309 27.95 3.31 3.50
CA GLY A 309 27.11 4.45 3.90
C GLY A 309 26.60 4.33 5.33
N GLU A 310 25.91 5.39 5.75
CA GLU A 310 25.27 5.55 7.06
C GLU A 310 23.76 5.29 6.99
N ALA A 311 23.11 5.20 8.15
CA ALA A 311 21.67 5.01 8.20
C ALA A 311 20.95 6.26 7.69
N GLY A 312 20.04 6.09 6.74
CA GLY A 312 19.28 7.18 6.13
C GLY A 312 19.88 7.72 4.83
N ASP A 313 21.10 7.30 4.45
CA ASP A 313 21.62 7.54 3.11
C ASP A 313 20.71 6.88 2.06
N VAL A 314 20.58 7.52 0.89
CA VAL A 314 19.67 7.12 -0.18
C VAL A 314 20.46 6.71 -1.42
N ILE A 315 20.07 5.60 -2.06
CA ILE A 315 20.54 5.20 -3.40
C ILE A 315 19.36 5.36 -4.36
N VAL A 316 19.58 6.03 -5.48
CA VAL A 316 18.60 6.21 -6.56
C VAL A 316 18.87 5.19 -7.66
N HIS A 317 17.88 4.37 -8.00
CA HIS A 317 17.98 3.37 -9.06
C HIS A 317 17.22 3.78 -10.32
N VAL A 318 16.11 4.49 -10.13
CA VAL A 318 15.20 5.01 -11.15
C VAL A 318 14.66 6.35 -10.68
#